data_AF-A0A174CZP5-F1
#
_entry.id   AF-A0A174CZP5-F1
#
_cell.length_a   1.000
_cell.length_b   1.000
_cell.length_c   1.000
_cell.angle_alpha   90.00
_cell.angle_beta   90.00
_cell.angle_gamma   90.00
#
_symmetry.space_group_name_H-M   'P 1'
#
loop_
_entity.id
_entity.type
_entity.pdbx_description
1 polymer ?
#
loop_
_entity_poly.entity_id
_entity_poly.type
_entity_poly.pdbx_seq_one_letter_code
_entity_poly.pdbx_strand_id
1 'polypeptide(L)'
;MPNETNVNIGNAGEYFVAGELERRGFTVAVPMSNVKDFDILAIDRETHKQIAIQVKTTGYKQKKWTLSKKNENLIGDDIFYIFVSLNELDTPEYHIVPSKIVANTIKESHNKWLETPGKKGQKHNNTNIRVFLDNEDLFFDKWDLLSYQSVDDRLVPSNIYDSLISFIPRLKDIEYAKLYPEQQTGDGSIEHPFQMPFYIYADVVREFEKEVYKFEKDHPEFQLNTYNNIFLMNGLRWDEEVMTKADVSNANGQVVMALILGAIRAERFCDGTLKDFLELGCIEKWLLRLQEIASKI
;
A
#
# COMPACT_ATOMS: atom_id res chain seq x y z
N MET A 1 30.82 29.47 22.21
CA MET A 1 30.11 28.31 21.64
C MET A 1 30.65 28.13 20.23
N PRO A 2 31.05 26.91 19.81
CA PRO A 2 31.57 26.71 18.46
C PRO A 2 30.46 27.01 17.44
N ASN A 3 30.83 27.64 16.32
CA ASN A 3 29.94 27.87 15.19
C ASN A 3 29.24 26.56 14.81
N GLU A 4 27.90 26.54 14.85
CA GLU A 4 27.12 25.52 14.18
C GLU A 4 27.50 25.53 12.70
N THR A 5 28.25 24.52 12.27
CA THR A 5 28.41 24.25 10.85
C THR A 5 27.02 24.15 10.26
N ASN A 6 26.70 25.05 9.32
CA ASN A 6 25.41 25.09 8.64
C ASN A 6 25.33 23.83 7.75
N VAL A 7 24.92 22.70 8.34
CA VAL A 7 24.91 21.39 7.68
C VAL A 7 23.94 21.48 6.50
N ASN A 8 24.44 21.22 5.30
CA ASN A 8 23.60 21.17 4.11
C ASN A 8 22.84 19.83 4.07
N ILE A 9 21.79 19.74 4.89
CA ILE A 9 20.98 18.53 5.06
C ILE A 9 20.27 18.11 3.76
N GLY A 10 19.98 19.05 2.86
CA GLY A 10 19.37 18.76 1.57
C GLY A 10 20.29 17.89 0.71
N ASN A 11 21.48 18.41 0.43
CA ASN A 11 22.50 17.68 -0.34
C ASN A 11 22.88 16.36 0.34
N ALA A 12 23.01 16.34 1.68
CA ALA A 12 23.31 15.12 2.41
C ALA A 12 22.26 14.03 2.13
N GLY A 13 20.97 14.38 2.23
CA GLY A 13 19.89 13.44 1.93
C GLY A 13 19.92 12.94 0.48
N GLU A 14 20.17 13.81 -0.50
CA GLU A 14 20.31 13.42 -1.91
C GLU A 14 21.43 12.39 -2.11
N TYR A 15 22.61 12.62 -1.55
CA TYR A 15 23.73 11.68 -1.66
C TYR A 15 23.47 10.35 -0.94
N PHE A 16 22.83 10.38 0.23
CA PHE A 16 22.41 9.17 0.93
C PHE A 16 21.42 8.35 0.10
N VAL A 17 20.41 9.01 -0.47
CA VAL A 17 19.42 8.34 -1.34
C VAL A 17 20.08 7.77 -2.59
N ALA A 18 20.97 8.52 -3.24
CA ALA A 18 21.71 8.02 -4.41
C ALA A 18 22.51 6.76 -4.08
N GLY A 19 23.22 6.74 -2.94
CA GLY A 19 23.96 5.57 -2.47
C GLY A 19 23.06 4.36 -2.18
N GLU A 20 21.92 4.58 -1.53
CA GLU A 20 20.96 3.51 -1.23
C GLU A 20 20.31 2.92 -2.50
N LEU A 21 20.02 3.75 -3.50
CA LEU A 21 19.53 3.31 -4.82
C LEU A 21 20.58 2.49 -5.58
N GLU A 22 21.83 2.96 -5.64
CA GLU A 22 22.95 2.24 -6.26
C GLU A 22 23.16 0.84 -5.64
N ARG A 23 23.05 0.74 -4.31
CA ARG A 23 23.12 -0.52 -3.56
C ARG A 23 21.94 -1.46 -3.85
N ARG A 24 20.78 -0.92 -4.26
CA ARG A 24 19.55 -1.67 -4.57
C ARG A 24 19.40 -2.01 -6.06
N GLY A 25 20.45 -1.85 -6.84
CA GLY A 25 20.43 -2.24 -8.25
C GLY A 25 19.87 -1.18 -9.19
N PHE A 26 19.87 0.10 -8.80
CA PHE A 26 19.57 1.21 -9.69
C PHE A 26 20.86 1.85 -10.22
N THR A 27 20.82 2.36 -11.45
CA THR A 27 21.81 3.30 -11.97
C THR A 27 21.30 4.72 -11.74
N VAL A 28 22.07 5.54 -11.04
CA VAL A 28 21.62 6.84 -10.54
C VAL A 28 22.32 8.01 -11.24
N ALA A 29 21.54 9.01 -11.62
CA ALA A 29 22.01 10.31 -12.08
C ALA A 29 21.53 11.41 -11.15
N VAL A 30 22.48 12.13 -10.53
CA VAL A 30 22.21 13.35 -9.75
C VAL A 30 22.55 14.56 -10.64
N PRO A 31 21.58 15.40 -11.02
CA PRO A 31 21.82 16.56 -11.87
C PRO A 31 22.80 17.56 -11.23
N MET A 32 23.68 18.16 -12.04
CA MET A 32 24.64 19.17 -11.55
C MET A 32 24.00 20.49 -11.12
N SER A 33 22.78 20.76 -11.58
CA SER A 33 22.01 21.96 -11.26
C SER A 33 20.58 21.58 -10.89
N ASN A 34 19.91 22.45 -10.15
CA ASN A 34 18.56 22.20 -9.66
C ASN A 34 17.59 22.07 -10.85
N VAL A 35 17.06 20.86 -11.05
CA VAL A 35 16.03 20.56 -12.04
C VAL A 35 14.67 20.78 -11.37
N LYS A 36 13.70 21.30 -12.13
CA LYS A 36 12.43 21.79 -11.58
C LYS A 36 11.63 20.72 -10.82
N ASP A 37 11.65 19.50 -11.35
CA ASP A 37 10.65 18.46 -11.09
C ASP A 37 11.23 17.18 -10.46
N PHE A 38 12.55 17.05 -10.32
CA PHE A 38 13.20 15.96 -9.58
C PHE A 38 14.62 16.33 -9.13
N ASP A 39 15.10 15.68 -8.07
CA ASP A 39 16.47 15.83 -7.54
C ASP A 39 17.37 14.68 -8.01
N ILE A 40 16.80 13.50 -8.26
CA ILE A 40 17.52 12.29 -8.71
C ILE A 40 16.74 11.63 -9.85
N LEU A 41 17.44 11.14 -10.86
CA LEU A 41 16.91 10.18 -11.84
C LEU A 41 17.53 8.82 -11.58
N ALA A 42 16.71 7.78 -11.40
CA ALA A 42 17.15 6.41 -11.19
C ALA A 42 16.65 5.51 -12.32
N ILE A 43 17.47 4.57 -12.75
CA ILE A 43 17.10 3.56 -13.75
C ILE A 43 17.29 2.19 -13.11
N ASP A 44 16.21 1.42 -13.01
CA ASP A 44 16.27 0.03 -12.58
C ASP A 44 17.13 -0.76 -13.58
N ARG A 45 18.16 -1.47 -13.09
CA ARG A 45 19.11 -2.19 -13.97
C ARG A 45 18.51 -3.44 -14.62
N GLU A 46 17.47 -4.02 -14.03
CA GLU A 46 16.82 -5.22 -14.54
C GLU A 46 15.70 -4.86 -15.50
N THR A 47 14.84 -3.91 -15.12
CA THR A 47 13.64 -3.58 -15.89
C THR A 47 13.84 -2.40 -16.86
N HIS A 48 14.94 -1.66 -16.73
CA HIS A 48 15.20 -0.40 -17.42
C HIS A 48 14.16 0.70 -17.17
N LYS A 49 13.29 0.51 -16.18
CA LYS A 49 12.30 1.50 -15.74
C LYS A 49 13.02 2.73 -15.21
N GLN A 50 12.63 3.90 -15.71
CA GLN A 50 13.19 5.18 -15.27
C GLN A 50 12.25 5.81 -14.24
N ILE A 51 12.82 6.28 -13.13
CA ILE A 51 12.08 6.84 -12.00
C ILE A 51 12.67 8.20 -11.66
N ALA A 52 11.81 9.21 -11.63
CA ALA A 52 12.15 10.55 -11.17
C ALA A 52 11.89 10.66 -9.66
N ILE A 53 12.88 11.12 -8.91
CA ILE A 53 12.85 11.12 -7.44
C ILE A 53 13.05 12.54 -6.92
N GLN A 54 12.11 13.00 -6.10
CA GLN A 54 12.27 14.20 -5.29
C GLN A 54 12.72 13.80 -3.88
N VAL A 55 13.80 14.40 -3.39
CA VAL A 55 14.31 14.20 -2.05
C VAL A 55 13.87 15.36 -1.15
N LYS A 56 13.46 15.03 0.07
CA LYS A 56 13.18 16.00 1.12
C LYS A 56 13.77 15.51 2.43
N THR A 57 14.60 16.33 3.04
CA THR A 57 15.39 15.93 4.21
C THR A 57 15.00 16.73 5.45
N THR A 58 14.97 16.07 6.59
CA THR A 58 14.94 16.69 7.93
C THR A 58 16.16 16.23 8.71
N GLY A 59 16.74 17.13 9.52
CA GLY A 59 17.91 16.82 10.35
C GLY A 59 17.58 16.08 11.64
N TYR A 60 16.36 16.25 12.15
CA TYR A 60 15.90 15.71 13.44
C TYR A 60 15.14 14.39 13.26
N LYS A 61 15.05 13.60 14.34
CA LYS A 61 14.22 12.38 14.45
C LYS A 61 12.71 12.72 14.40
N GLN A 62 12.24 13.20 13.25
CA GLN A 62 10.84 13.55 13.01
C GLN A 62 10.37 13.02 11.64
N LYS A 63 9.13 12.55 11.57
CA LYS A 63 8.53 12.03 10.33
C LYS A 63 7.67 13.10 9.65
N LYS A 64 8.28 14.29 9.52
CA LYS A 64 7.64 15.52 9.07
C LYS A 64 8.55 16.27 8.13
N TRP A 65 8.05 16.51 6.92
CA TRP A 65 8.80 17.22 5.89
C TRP A 65 8.00 18.38 5.33
N THR A 66 8.67 19.50 5.13
CA THR A 66 8.07 20.69 4.54
C THR A 66 8.20 20.63 3.02
N LEU A 67 7.07 20.79 2.35
CA LEU A 67 6.95 20.90 0.91
C LEU A 67 6.38 22.28 0.53
N SER A 68 6.20 22.49 -0.77
CA SER A 68 5.62 23.70 -1.32
C SER A 68 4.33 23.40 -2.08
N LYS A 69 3.53 24.42 -2.34
CA LYS A 69 2.29 24.31 -3.12
C LYS A 69 2.49 23.67 -4.51
N LYS A 70 3.66 23.84 -5.16
CA LYS A 70 3.91 23.20 -6.46
C LYS A 70 3.84 21.66 -6.39
N ASN A 71 4.14 21.08 -5.24
CA ASN A 71 4.13 19.63 -5.03
C ASN A 71 2.71 19.04 -5.07
N GLU A 72 1.64 19.85 -4.96
CA GLU A 72 0.25 19.40 -5.15
C GLU A 72 -0.04 18.98 -6.60
N ASN A 73 0.82 19.38 -7.55
CA ASN A 73 0.61 19.17 -8.99
C ASN A 73 1.73 18.33 -9.63
N LEU A 74 2.75 17.93 -8.87
CA LEU A 74 3.76 16.99 -9.35
C LEU A 74 3.21 15.58 -9.14
N ILE A 75 2.54 15.05 -10.16
CA ILE A 75 1.87 13.75 -10.15
C ILE A 75 2.35 12.98 -11.38
N GLY A 76 2.86 11.78 -11.17
CA GLY A 76 3.24 10.84 -12.24
C GLY A 76 3.45 9.44 -11.69
N ASP A 77 3.22 8.44 -12.55
CA ASP A 77 3.28 7.03 -12.17
C ASP A 77 4.70 6.58 -11.79
N ASP A 78 5.72 7.20 -12.40
CA ASP A 78 7.14 6.95 -12.15
C ASP A 78 7.83 8.12 -11.42
N ILE A 79 7.06 8.91 -10.67
CA ILE A 79 7.58 9.99 -9.84
C ILE A 79 7.38 9.65 -8.37
N PHE A 80 8.46 9.66 -7.61
CA PHE A 80 8.47 9.33 -6.18
C PHE A 80 9.10 10.44 -5.35
N TYR A 81 8.68 10.51 -4.09
CA TYR A 81 9.39 11.24 -3.05
C TYR A 81 10.13 10.25 -2.17
N ILE A 82 11.39 10.55 -1.88
CA ILE A 82 12.14 9.87 -0.81
C ILE A 82 12.38 10.89 0.29
N PHE A 83 11.62 10.73 1.37
CA PHE A 83 11.71 11.55 2.56
C PHE A 83 12.77 10.97 3.48
N VAL A 84 13.77 11.77 3.81
CA VAL A 84 14.92 11.36 4.61
C VAL A 84 14.86 12.02 5.97
N SER A 85 14.90 11.22 7.04
CA SER A 85 15.22 11.71 8.38
C SER A 85 16.67 11.35 8.68
N LEU A 86 17.56 12.34 8.74
CA LEU A 86 18.99 12.08 8.99
C LEU A 86 19.26 11.58 10.41
N ASN A 87 18.31 11.75 11.33
CA ASN A 87 18.45 11.30 12.70
C ASN A 87 19.76 11.82 13.35
N GLU A 88 20.10 13.08 13.11
CA GLU A 88 21.38 13.70 13.47
C GLU A 88 22.58 13.04 12.77
N LEU A 89 23.37 12.25 13.50
CA LEU A 89 24.51 11.47 12.98
C LEU A 89 24.27 9.95 13.10
N ASP A 90 23.04 9.56 13.41
CA ASP A 90 22.60 8.18 13.51
C ASP A 90 22.26 7.62 12.12
N THR A 91 21.75 6.38 12.07
CA THR A 91 21.32 5.80 10.78
C THR A 91 20.12 6.59 10.21
N PRO A 92 20.19 7.07 8.95
CA PRO A 92 19.07 7.76 8.33
C PRO A 92 17.87 6.83 8.10
N GLU A 93 16.67 7.38 8.25
CA GLU A 93 15.41 6.72 7.89
C GLU A 93 14.92 7.23 6.54
N TYR A 94 14.34 6.33 5.74
CA TYR A 94 13.87 6.60 4.40
C TYR A 94 12.40 6.23 4.29
N HIS A 95 11.58 7.17 3.82
CA HIS A 95 10.16 6.93 3.54
C HIS A 95 9.92 7.15 2.05
N ILE A 96 9.49 6.08 1.36
CA ILE A 96 9.37 6.03 -0.10
C ILE A 96 7.90 6.20 -0.45
N VAL A 97 7.54 7.32 -1.09
CA VAL A 97 6.14 7.69 -1.29
C VAL A 97 5.88 8.05 -2.75
N PRO A 98 4.89 7.45 -3.42
CA PRO A 98 4.44 7.86 -4.75
C PRO A 98 3.99 9.33 -4.78
N SER A 99 4.36 10.04 -5.85
CA SER A 99 4.03 11.46 -6.00
C SER A 99 2.54 11.76 -5.92
N LYS A 100 1.68 10.88 -6.46
CA LYS A 100 0.22 10.99 -6.39
C LYS A 100 -0.28 11.01 -4.95
N ILE A 101 0.28 10.16 -4.09
CA ILE A 101 -0.09 10.12 -2.66
C ILE A 101 0.37 11.40 -1.99
N VAL A 102 1.63 11.81 -2.18
CA VAL A 102 2.15 13.06 -1.62
C VAL A 102 1.26 14.25 -2.01
N ALA A 103 0.95 14.38 -3.31
CA ALA A 103 0.13 15.48 -3.84
C ALA A 103 -1.26 15.52 -3.22
N ASN A 104 -1.95 14.37 -3.12
CA ASN A 104 -3.27 14.28 -2.50
C ASN A 104 -3.21 14.60 -1.00
N THR A 105 -2.31 13.95 -0.25
CA THR A 105 -2.19 14.11 1.20
C THR A 105 -1.88 15.55 1.60
N ILE A 106 -0.96 16.23 0.91
CA ILE A 106 -0.62 17.61 1.26
C ILE A 106 -1.71 18.61 0.89
N LYS A 107 -2.49 18.33 -0.16
CA LYS A 107 -3.62 19.16 -0.58
C LYS A 107 -4.78 19.03 0.42
N GLU A 108 -5.14 17.80 0.78
CA GLU A 108 -6.21 17.52 1.75
C GLU A 108 -5.88 18.07 3.13
N SER A 109 -4.67 17.80 3.63
CA SER A 109 -4.24 18.29 4.95
C SER A 109 -4.18 19.82 5.01
N HIS A 110 -3.75 20.49 3.93
CA HIS A 110 -3.75 21.95 3.85
C HIS A 110 -5.17 22.53 3.82
N ASN A 111 -6.08 21.92 3.05
CA ASN A 111 -7.48 22.35 3.01
C ASN A 111 -8.15 22.19 4.39
N LYS A 112 -7.96 21.04 5.04
CA LYS A 112 -8.44 20.80 6.40
C LYS A 112 -7.87 21.83 7.38
N TRP A 113 -6.58 22.14 7.27
CA TRP A 113 -5.95 23.18 8.09
C TRP A 113 -6.61 24.55 7.87
N LEU A 114 -6.92 24.94 6.63
CA LEU A 114 -7.62 26.20 6.33
C LEU A 114 -9.05 26.26 6.90
N GLU A 115 -9.74 25.12 6.97
CA GLU A 115 -11.10 25.01 7.47
C GLU A 115 -11.18 25.00 9.00
N THR A 116 -10.11 24.57 9.68
CA THR A 116 -10.06 24.56 11.15
C THR A 116 -9.59 25.90 11.73
N PRO A 117 -10.14 26.34 12.88
CA PRO A 117 -9.61 27.51 13.57
C PRO A 117 -8.24 27.19 14.18
N GLY A 118 -7.34 28.18 14.17
CA GLY A 118 -6.07 28.08 14.85
C GLY A 118 -6.24 28.00 16.38
N LYS A 119 -5.13 27.73 17.09
CA LYS A 119 -5.13 27.53 18.56
C LYS A 119 -5.79 28.67 19.37
N LYS A 120 -5.86 29.89 18.83
CA LYS A 120 -6.52 31.05 19.46
C LYS A 120 -7.83 31.45 18.76
N GLY A 121 -8.45 30.54 17.99
CA GLY A 121 -9.68 30.79 17.25
C GLY A 121 -9.51 31.58 15.95
N GLN A 122 -8.28 31.96 15.58
CA GLN A 122 -8.03 32.75 14.38
C GLN A 122 -8.13 31.91 13.10
N LYS A 123 -8.59 32.51 12.00
CA LYS A 123 -8.54 31.86 10.68
C LYS A 123 -7.10 31.73 10.19
N HIS A 124 -6.84 30.65 9.47
CA HIS A 124 -5.56 30.42 8.81
C HIS A 124 -5.48 31.15 7.46
N ASN A 125 -4.28 31.64 7.12
CA ASN A 125 -4.00 32.26 5.82
C ASN A 125 -3.54 31.20 4.82
N ASN A 126 -4.00 31.28 3.57
CA ASN A 126 -3.51 30.40 2.51
C ASN A 126 -2.05 30.73 2.16
N THR A 127 -1.12 29.84 2.52
CA THR A 127 0.32 30.00 2.25
C THR A 127 0.82 28.98 1.24
N ASN A 128 2.07 29.14 0.79
CA ASN A 128 2.74 28.17 -0.09
C ASN A 128 3.30 26.96 0.64
N ILE A 129 3.25 26.92 1.97
CA ILE A 129 3.83 25.84 2.77
C ILE A 129 2.88 24.64 2.75
N ARG A 130 3.46 23.46 2.54
CA ARG A 130 2.80 22.16 2.67
C ARG A 130 3.59 21.30 3.63
N VAL A 131 2.91 20.34 4.26
CA VAL A 131 3.55 19.42 5.20
C VAL A 131 3.10 18.01 4.86
N PHE A 132 4.07 17.13 4.64
CA PHE A 132 3.83 15.69 4.59
C PHE A 132 4.23 15.07 5.93
N LEU A 133 3.44 14.11 6.39
CA LEU A 133 3.60 13.40 7.65
C LEU A 133 3.50 11.90 7.37
N ASP A 134 4.40 11.10 7.96
CA ASP A 134 4.30 9.64 7.97
C ASP A 134 4.51 9.10 9.40
N ASN A 135 3.63 9.52 10.32
CA ASN A 135 3.78 9.18 11.75
C ASN A 135 3.54 7.68 12.05
N GLU A 136 2.89 6.96 11.14
CA GLU A 136 2.52 5.55 11.29
C GLU A 136 3.45 4.61 10.51
N ASP A 137 4.54 5.13 9.93
CA ASP A 137 5.53 4.35 9.19
C ASP A 137 4.93 3.56 8.01
N LEU A 138 3.91 4.12 7.36
CA LEU A 138 3.25 3.47 6.24
C LEU A 138 4.22 3.30 5.06
N PHE A 139 5.13 4.26 4.90
CA PHE A 139 6.10 4.32 3.81
C PHE A 139 7.54 4.08 4.26
N PHE A 140 7.75 3.79 5.54
CA PHE A 140 9.07 3.50 6.11
C PHE A 140 9.70 2.27 5.45
N ASP A 141 10.91 2.46 4.92
CA ASP A 141 11.73 1.44 4.25
C ASP A 141 11.02 0.71 3.07
N LYS A 142 9.99 1.33 2.49
CA LYS A 142 9.21 0.79 1.35
C LYS A 142 9.91 0.93 -0.01
N TRP A 143 11.18 0.55 -0.09
CA TRP A 143 11.97 0.61 -1.33
C TRP A 143 11.35 -0.19 -2.48
N ASP A 144 10.69 -1.31 -2.16
CA ASP A 144 10.02 -2.18 -3.15
C ASP A 144 8.94 -1.45 -3.97
N LEU A 145 8.42 -0.31 -3.49
CA LEU A 145 7.46 0.50 -4.24
C LEU A 145 8.06 1.07 -5.54
N LEU A 146 9.38 1.25 -5.60
CA LEU A 146 10.05 1.73 -6.82
C LEU A 146 9.93 0.70 -7.95
N SER A 147 9.89 -0.59 -7.61
CA SER A 147 9.74 -1.71 -8.54
C SER A 147 8.28 -2.11 -8.80
N TYR A 148 7.32 -1.43 -8.18
CA TYR A 148 5.90 -1.68 -8.45
C TYR A 148 5.55 -1.46 -9.93
N GLN A 149 4.77 -2.39 -10.47
CA GLN A 149 4.22 -2.31 -11.82
C GLN A 149 2.71 -2.56 -11.78
N SER A 150 1.95 -1.60 -12.32
CA SER A 150 0.52 -1.78 -12.49
C SER A 150 0.25 -2.72 -13.65
N VAL A 151 -0.59 -3.71 -13.43
CA VAL A 151 -1.12 -4.54 -14.52
C VAL A 151 -2.12 -3.72 -15.34
N ASP A 152 -1.96 -3.76 -16.66
CA ASP A 152 -2.97 -3.31 -17.61
C ASP A 152 -3.84 -4.49 -18.01
N ASP A 153 -5.10 -4.48 -17.56
CA ASP A 153 -6.06 -5.57 -17.83
C ASP A 153 -6.25 -5.83 -19.34
N ARG A 154 -5.95 -4.86 -20.22
CA ARG A 154 -6.07 -5.03 -21.67
C ARG A 154 -4.95 -5.89 -22.28
N LEU A 155 -3.89 -6.15 -21.52
CA LEU A 155 -2.72 -6.89 -21.97
C LEU A 155 -2.67 -8.32 -21.42
N VAL A 156 -3.57 -8.67 -20.50
CA VAL A 156 -3.68 -10.04 -19.96
C VAL A 156 -4.64 -10.90 -20.80
N PRO A 157 -4.51 -12.24 -20.79
CA PRO A 157 -5.45 -13.13 -21.47
C PRO A 157 -6.90 -12.90 -21.00
N SER A 158 -7.86 -12.89 -21.93
CA SER A 158 -9.27 -12.60 -21.61
C SER A 158 -9.91 -13.60 -20.64
N ASN A 159 -9.40 -14.83 -20.59
CA ASN A 159 -9.87 -15.90 -19.72
C ASN A 159 -9.12 -15.98 -18.37
N ILE A 160 -8.24 -15.02 -18.06
CA ILE A 160 -7.36 -15.07 -16.88
C ILE A 160 -8.15 -15.20 -15.56
N TYR A 161 -9.37 -14.67 -15.50
CA TYR A 161 -10.21 -14.69 -14.29
C TYR A 161 -11.30 -15.78 -14.29
N ASP A 162 -11.46 -16.56 -15.36
CA ASP A 162 -12.61 -17.47 -15.55
C ASP A 162 -12.75 -18.48 -14.41
N SER A 163 -11.63 -19.04 -13.95
CA SER A 163 -11.61 -20.01 -12.86
C SER A 163 -12.15 -19.42 -11.56
N LEU A 164 -11.76 -18.19 -11.23
CA LEU A 164 -12.23 -17.46 -10.05
C LEU A 164 -13.70 -17.04 -10.19
N ILE A 165 -14.09 -16.53 -11.36
CA ILE A 165 -15.47 -16.14 -11.67
C ILE A 165 -16.42 -17.33 -11.51
N SER A 166 -15.97 -18.56 -11.79
CA SER A 166 -16.78 -19.77 -11.62
C SER A 166 -17.27 -19.99 -10.17
N PHE A 167 -16.62 -19.38 -9.17
CA PHE A 167 -17.01 -19.48 -7.77
C PHE A 167 -18.21 -18.61 -7.39
N ILE A 168 -18.59 -17.60 -8.19
CA ILE A 168 -19.74 -16.72 -7.91
C ILE A 168 -21.02 -17.55 -7.62
N PRO A 169 -21.49 -18.44 -8.52
CA PRO A 169 -22.68 -19.24 -8.24
C PRO A 169 -22.45 -20.34 -7.19
N ARG A 170 -21.20 -20.75 -6.95
CA ARG A 170 -20.85 -21.89 -6.06
C ARG A 170 -20.74 -21.47 -4.59
N LEU A 171 -20.40 -20.21 -4.35
CA LEU A 171 -20.35 -19.59 -3.03
C LEU A 171 -21.70 -19.01 -2.62
N LYS A 172 -22.69 -19.00 -3.51
CA LYS A 172 -23.98 -18.39 -3.24
C LYS A 172 -24.83 -19.25 -2.29
N ASP A 173 -25.38 -18.61 -1.26
CA ASP A 173 -26.37 -19.18 -0.33
C ASP A 173 -25.89 -20.48 0.37
N ILE A 174 -24.59 -20.61 0.62
CA ILE A 174 -24.00 -21.75 1.36
C ILE A 174 -23.67 -21.37 2.81
N GLU A 175 -23.51 -22.37 3.65
CA GLU A 175 -22.86 -22.21 4.95
C GLU A 175 -21.33 -22.23 4.75
N TYR A 176 -20.69 -21.06 4.88
CA TYR A 176 -19.28 -20.89 4.54
C TYR A 176 -18.33 -21.62 5.49
N ALA A 177 -18.63 -21.63 6.79
CA ALA A 177 -17.83 -22.30 7.80
C ALA A 177 -18.68 -22.67 9.03
N LYS A 178 -18.23 -23.69 9.75
CA LYS A 178 -18.82 -24.13 11.02
C LYS A 178 -17.85 -23.96 12.16
N LEU A 179 -18.32 -23.44 13.28
CA LEU A 179 -17.52 -23.36 14.49
C LEU A 179 -17.36 -24.75 15.11
N TYR A 180 -16.14 -25.13 15.47
CA TYR A 180 -15.84 -26.40 16.13
C TYR A 180 -14.99 -26.20 17.39
N PRO A 181 -15.31 -26.86 18.51
CA PRO A 181 -16.51 -27.65 18.71
C PRO A 181 -17.75 -26.72 18.87
N GLU A 182 -18.92 -27.19 18.42
CA GLU A 182 -20.17 -26.42 18.56
C GLU A 182 -20.55 -26.16 20.03
N GLN A 183 -20.08 -27.03 20.93
CA GLN A 183 -20.25 -26.92 22.37
C GLN A 183 -18.90 -27.21 23.04
N GLN A 184 -18.62 -26.49 24.12
CA GLN A 184 -17.39 -26.69 24.87
C GLN A 184 -17.34 -28.11 25.46
N THR A 185 -16.25 -28.82 25.17
CA THR A 185 -16.05 -30.22 25.56
C THR A 185 -15.16 -30.36 26.80
N GLY A 186 -14.39 -29.33 27.16
CA GLY A 186 -13.58 -29.27 28.38
C GLY A 186 -14.24 -28.50 29.52
N ASP A 187 -13.85 -28.79 30.76
CA ASP A 187 -14.33 -28.10 31.96
C ASP A 187 -13.33 -27.06 32.50
N GLY A 188 -12.18 -26.90 31.84
CA GLY A 188 -11.14 -25.95 32.19
C GLY A 188 -10.11 -26.50 33.20
N SER A 189 -10.23 -27.77 33.59
CA SER A 189 -9.20 -28.47 34.37
C SER A 189 -7.96 -28.79 33.54
N ILE A 190 -6.86 -29.16 34.19
CA ILE A 190 -5.64 -29.61 33.50
C ILE A 190 -5.88 -30.94 32.75
N GLU A 191 -6.77 -31.79 33.27
CA GLU A 191 -7.12 -33.08 32.65
C GLU A 191 -8.12 -32.91 31.48
N HIS A 192 -8.98 -31.88 31.54
CA HIS A 192 -9.98 -31.55 30.52
C HIS A 192 -9.99 -30.04 30.20
N PRO A 193 -8.92 -29.51 29.57
CA PRO A 193 -8.81 -28.09 29.28
C PRO A 193 -9.89 -27.65 28.30
N PHE A 194 -10.29 -26.37 28.39
CA PHE A 194 -11.19 -25.80 27.40
C PHE A 194 -10.60 -25.93 26.00
N GLN A 195 -11.39 -26.49 25.09
CA GLN A 195 -11.06 -26.51 23.68
C GLN A 195 -11.36 -25.13 23.09
N MET A 196 -10.34 -24.46 22.58
CA MET A 196 -10.51 -23.18 21.88
C MET A 196 -11.26 -23.45 20.57
N PRO A 197 -12.38 -22.73 20.31
CA PRO A 197 -13.15 -22.93 19.10
C PRO A 197 -12.38 -22.41 17.88
N PHE A 198 -12.59 -23.05 16.73
CA PHE A 198 -12.05 -22.64 15.44
C PHE A 198 -13.03 -22.90 14.31
N TYR A 199 -12.90 -22.22 13.17
CA TYR A 199 -13.77 -22.45 12.02
C TYR A 199 -13.28 -23.58 11.10
N ILE A 200 -14.22 -24.45 10.70
CA ILE A 200 -14.03 -25.44 9.63
C ILE A 200 -14.77 -24.95 8.40
N TYR A 201 -14.02 -24.54 7.38
CA TYR A 201 -14.56 -24.05 6.12
C TYR A 201 -15.12 -25.15 5.23
N ALA A 202 -16.20 -24.81 4.50
CA ALA A 202 -16.81 -25.67 3.49
C ALA A 202 -15.81 -26.01 2.37
N ASP A 203 -15.98 -27.18 1.74
CA ASP A 203 -15.08 -27.66 0.68
C ASP A 203 -14.90 -26.64 -0.44
N VAL A 204 -15.99 -26.01 -0.88
CA VAL A 204 -15.96 -24.98 -1.93
C VAL A 204 -15.16 -23.73 -1.54
N VAL A 205 -15.15 -23.33 -0.27
CA VAL A 205 -14.32 -22.21 0.21
C VAL A 205 -12.84 -22.60 0.18
N ARG A 206 -12.51 -23.83 0.61
CA ARG A 206 -11.14 -24.35 0.53
C ARG A 206 -10.64 -24.51 -0.91
N GLU A 207 -11.52 -24.86 -1.83
CA GLU A 207 -11.20 -24.88 -3.26
C GLU A 207 -10.98 -23.48 -3.82
N PHE A 208 -11.80 -22.51 -3.41
CA PHE A 208 -11.63 -21.10 -3.77
C PHE A 208 -10.27 -20.57 -3.31
N GLU A 209 -9.91 -20.80 -2.06
CA GLU A 209 -8.60 -20.40 -1.52
C GLU A 209 -7.44 -20.99 -2.33
N LYS A 210 -7.51 -22.30 -2.64
CA LYS A 210 -6.50 -22.99 -3.46
C LYS A 210 -6.37 -22.34 -4.83
N GLU A 211 -7.47 -21.96 -5.46
CA GLU A 211 -7.43 -21.32 -6.78
C GLU A 211 -6.83 -19.92 -6.71
N VAL A 212 -7.09 -19.15 -5.65
CA VAL A 212 -6.44 -17.84 -5.44
C VAL A 212 -4.94 -17.98 -5.22
N TYR A 213 -4.50 -18.94 -4.39
CA TYR A 213 -3.06 -19.20 -4.20
C TYR A 213 -2.39 -19.70 -5.49
N LYS A 214 -3.10 -20.51 -6.28
CA LYS A 214 -2.61 -20.94 -7.60
C LYS A 214 -2.47 -19.74 -8.55
N PHE A 215 -3.45 -18.83 -8.57
CA PHE A 215 -3.37 -17.59 -9.35
C PHE A 215 -2.13 -16.77 -8.96
N GLU A 216 -1.90 -16.55 -7.66
CA GLU A 216 -0.72 -15.80 -7.17
C GLU A 216 0.60 -16.42 -7.64
N LYS A 217 0.68 -17.74 -7.68
CA LYS A 217 1.86 -18.47 -8.13
C LYS A 217 2.05 -18.44 -9.65
N ASP A 218 0.97 -18.61 -10.40
CA ASP A 218 1.00 -18.74 -11.86
C ASP A 218 1.11 -17.37 -12.56
N HIS A 219 0.77 -16.28 -11.86
CA HIS A 219 0.76 -14.90 -12.37
C HIS A 219 1.63 -13.95 -11.54
N PRO A 220 2.97 -14.14 -11.50
CA PRO A 220 3.89 -13.27 -10.74
C PRO A 220 3.86 -11.80 -11.19
N GLU A 221 3.44 -11.52 -12.43
CA GLU A 221 3.24 -10.17 -12.95
C GLU A 221 2.18 -9.36 -12.19
N PHE A 222 1.28 -10.02 -11.45
CA PHE A 222 0.32 -9.34 -10.57
C PHE A 222 0.94 -8.89 -9.25
N GLN A 223 2.15 -9.35 -8.90
CA GLN A 223 2.90 -8.94 -7.70
C GLN A 223 2.14 -9.17 -6.37
N LEU A 224 1.21 -10.14 -6.34
CA LEU A 224 0.31 -10.36 -5.20
C LEU A 224 1.03 -10.79 -3.91
N ASN A 225 2.24 -11.34 -4.01
CA ASN A 225 3.10 -11.59 -2.85
C ASN A 225 3.42 -10.30 -2.06
N THR A 226 3.36 -9.14 -2.73
CA THR A 226 3.52 -7.80 -2.15
C THR A 226 2.21 -7.00 -2.11
N TYR A 227 1.06 -7.65 -1.97
CA TYR A 227 -0.28 -7.03 -2.01
C TYR A 227 -0.46 -5.75 -1.17
N ASN A 228 0.24 -5.60 -0.05
CA ASN A 228 0.25 -4.34 0.72
C ASN A 228 0.80 -3.15 -0.08
N ASN A 229 1.82 -3.37 -0.92
CA ASN A 229 2.36 -2.35 -1.82
C ASN A 229 1.33 -1.98 -2.89
N ILE A 230 0.58 -2.96 -3.42
CA ILE A 230 -0.51 -2.73 -4.37
C ILE A 230 -1.55 -1.80 -3.74
N PHE A 231 -1.94 -2.04 -2.48
CA PHE A 231 -2.84 -1.13 -1.77
C PHE A 231 -2.26 0.27 -1.65
N LEU A 232 -1.04 0.40 -1.13
CA LEU A 232 -0.39 1.70 -0.94
C LEU A 232 -0.33 2.49 -2.25
N MET A 233 0.12 1.87 -3.34
CA MET A 233 0.21 2.51 -4.67
C MET A 233 -1.14 2.99 -5.21
N ASN A 234 -2.24 2.37 -4.77
CA ASN A 234 -3.60 2.72 -5.14
C ASN A 234 -4.31 3.60 -4.09
N GLY A 235 -3.58 4.13 -3.11
CA GLY A 235 -4.12 5.00 -2.06
C GLY A 235 -5.00 4.26 -1.05
N LEU A 236 -4.83 2.94 -0.95
CA LEU A 236 -5.54 2.06 -0.02
C LEU A 236 -4.60 1.63 1.12
N ARG A 237 -5.18 1.33 2.28
CA ARG A 237 -4.48 0.74 3.41
C ARG A 237 -5.26 -0.47 3.88
N TRP A 238 -4.60 -1.61 4.09
CA TRP A 238 -5.25 -2.77 4.68
C TRP A 238 -5.73 -2.46 6.10
N ASP A 239 -7.05 -2.42 6.22
CA ASP A 239 -7.80 -2.29 7.46
C ASP A 239 -9.14 -3.00 7.22
N GLU A 240 -9.51 -3.94 8.08
CA GLU A 240 -10.66 -4.82 7.85
C GLU A 240 -11.97 -4.03 7.70
N GLU A 241 -12.18 -2.99 8.51
CA GLU A 241 -13.37 -2.15 8.44
C GLU A 241 -13.39 -1.32 7.14
N VAL A 242 -12.24 -0.79 6.73
CA VAL A 242 -12.12 -0.07 5.46
C VAL A 242 -12.32 -1.00 4.26
N MET A 243 -11.79 -2.22 4.31
CA MET A 243 -11.81 -3.16 3.19
C MET A 243 -13.20 -3.72 2.90
N THR A 244 -14.02 -3.94 3.93
CA THR A 244 -15.43 -4.34 3.74
C THR A 244 -16.23 -3.26 3.00
N LYS A 245 -15.84 -1.99 3.11
CA LYS A 245 -16.53 -0.83 2.50
C LYS A 245 -15.83 -0.29 1.26
N ALA A 246 -14.68 -0.83 0.86
CA ALA A 246 -13.86 -0.28 -0.21
C ALA A 246 -14.63 -0.22 -1.54
N ASP A 247 -14.62 0.95 -2.21
CA ASP A 247 -15.14 1.08 -3.57
C ASP A 247 -14.11 0.53 -4.57
N VAL A 248 -14.52 -0.50 -5.30
CA VAL A 248 -13.68 -1.20 -6.29
C VAL A 248 -14.12 -0.94 -7.74
N SER A 249 -15.06 -0.01 -7.96
CA SER A 249 -15.62 0.28 -9.28
C SER A 249 -14.56 0.69 -10.32
N ASN A 250 -13.46 1.31 -9.86
CA ASN A 250 -12.33 1.74 -10.69
C ASN A 250 -11.07 0.89 -10.48
N ALA A 251 -11.14 -0.18 -9.67
CA ALA A 251 -10.00 -1.06 -9.43
C ALA A 251 -9.71 -1.92 -10.67
N ASN A 252 -8.45 -2.04 -11.05
CA ASN A 252 -8.00 -3.02 -12.05
C ASN A 252 -7.98 -4.43 -11.43
N GLY A 253 -7.78 -5.46 -12.26
CA GLY A 253 -7.80 -6.83 -11.78
C GLY A 253 -6.70 -7.13 -10.75
N GLN A 254 -5.56 -6.47 -10.85
CA GLN A 254 -4.48 -6.57 -9.86
C GLN A 254 -4.89 -6.11 -8.46
N VAL A 255 -5.54 -4.95 -8.34
CA VAL A 255 -6.05 -4.46 -7.06
C VAL A 255 -7.13 -5.39 -6.51
N VAL A 256 -8.04 -5.87 -7.37
CA VAL A 256 -9.12 -6.78 -6.94
C VAL A 256 -8.58 -8.12 -6.46
N MET A 257 -7.59 -8.68 -7.15
CA MET A 257 -6.90 -9.90 -6.71
C MET A 257 -6.13 -9.70 -5.41
N ALA A 258 -5.51 -8.53 -5.21
CA ALA A 258 -4.86 -8.18 -3.96
C ALA A 258 -5.85 -8.15 -2.78
N LEU A 259 -7.06 -7.62 -2.99
CA LEU A 259 -8.13 -7.61 -1.97
C LEU A 259 -8.55 -9.04 -1.58
N ILE A 260 -8.81 -9.89 -2.57
CA ILE A 260 -9.20 -11.29 -2.36
C ILE A 260 -8.09 -12.04 -1.59
N LEU A 261 -6.85 -11.95 -2.04
CA LEU A 261 -5.72 -12.60 -1.37
C LEU A 261 -5.50 -12.05 0.05
N GLY A 262 -5.66 -10.74 0.24
CA GLY A 262 -5.59 -10.11 1.55
C GLY A 262 -6.63 -10.69 2.52
N ALA A 263 -7.87 -10.88 2.07
CA ALA A 263 -8.94 -11.44 2.90
C ALA A 263 -8.64 -12.89 3.30
N ILE A 264 -8.15 -13.70 2.36
CA ILE A 264 -7.73 -15.09 2.63
C ILE A 264 -6.54 -15.13 3.59
N ARG A 265 -5.57 -14.21 3.47
CA ARG A 265 -4.41 -14.16 4.38
C ARG A 265 -4.78 -13.65 5.77
N ALA A 266 -5.79 -12.78 5.88
CA ALA A 266 -6.26 -12.25 7.15
C ALA A 266 -6.79 -13.35 8.10
N GLU A 267 -7.36 -14.42 7.56
CA GLU A 267 -7.77 -15.62 8.31
C GLU A 267 -6.65 -16.22 9.17
N ARG A 268 -5.40 -16.11 8.73
CA ARG A 268 -4.25 -16.62 9.50
C ARG A 268 -3.95 -15.82 10.76
N PHE A 269 -4.51 -14.62 10.88
CA PHE A 269 -4.29 -13.71 11.99
C PHE A 269 -5.51 -13.60 12.91
N CYS A 270 -6.72 -13.77 12.36
CA CYS A 270 -7.97 -13.72 13.08
C CYS A 270 -8.92 -14.78 12.51
N ASP A 271 -9.18 -15.83 13.30
CA ASP A 271 -10.05 -16.95 12.91
C ASP A 271 -11.47 -16.43 12.65
N GLY A 272 -12.03 -16.76 11.48
CA GLY A 272 -13.35 -16.32 11.03
C GLY A 272 -13.37 -15.05 10.18
N THR A 273 -12.25 -14.34 9.99
CA THR A 273 -12.22 -13.13 9.15
C THR A 273 -12.62 -13.44 7.70
N LEU A 274 -12.16 -14.54 7.09
CA LEU A 274 -12.58 -14.89 5.73
C LEU A 274 -14.08 -15.22 5.66
N LYS A 275 -14.62 -15.83 6.72
CA LYS A 275 -16.06 -16.13 6.81
C LYS A 275 -16.84 -14.81 6.83
N ASP A 276 -16.39 -13.83 7.60
CA ASP A 276 -17.06 -12.54 7.70
C ASP A 276 -17.02 -11.77 6.36
N PHE A 277 -15.91 -11.80 5.62
CA PHE A 277 -15.86 -11.24 4.26
C PHE A 277 -16.83 -11.93 3.28
N LEU A 278 -17.02 -13.24 3.40
CA LEU A 278 -17.98 -13.99 2.60
C LEU A 278 -19.43 -13.63 2.97
N GLU A 279 -19.75 -13.56 4.26
CA GLU A 279 -21.09 -13.19 4.77
C GLU A 279 -21.48 -11.74 4.44
N LEU A 280 -20.51 -10.83 4.47
CA LEU A 280 -20.71 -9.43 4.07
C LEU A 280 -20.78 -9.23 2.54
N GLY A 281 -20.64 -10.29 1.75
CA GLY A 281 -20.69 -10.23 0.28
C GLY A 281 -19.48 -9.54 -0.36
N CYS A 282 -18.38 -9.37 0.38
CA CYS A 282 -17.18 -8.69 -0.14
C CYS A 282 -16.51 -9.52 -1.24
N ILE A 283 -16.36 -10.83 -1.02
CA ILE A 283 -15.78 -11.75 -2.00
C ILE A 283 -16.64 -11.80 -3.28
N GLU A 284 -17.97 -11.89 -3.15
CA GLU A 284 -18.88 -11.85 -4.30
C GLU A 284 -18.73 -10.55 -5.10
N LYS A 285 -18.74 -9.40 -4.40
CA LYS A 285 -18.53 -8.08 -5.02
C LYS A 285 -17.21 -7.99 -5.79
N TRP A 286 -16.12 -8.54 -5.25
CA TRP A 286 -14.81 -8.54 -5.90
C TRP A 286 -14.78 -9.49 -7.11
N LEU A 287 -15.39 -10.67 -7.01
CA LEU A 287 -15.51 -11.60 -8.15
C LEU A 287 -16.38 -11.02 -9.28
N LEU A 288 -17.47 -10.33 -8.96
CA LEU A 288 -18.29 -9.61 -9.95
C LEU A 288 -17.50 -8.49 -10.63
N ARG A 289 -16.60 -7.81 -9.90
CA ARG A 289 -15.70 -6.83 -10.53
C ARG A 289 -14.71 -7.49 -11.50
N LEU A 290 -14.13 -8.65 -11.16
CA LEU A 290 -13.30 -9.40 -12.10
C LEU A 290 -14.09 -9.83 -13.34
N GLN A 291 -15.34 -10.25 -13.17
CA GLN A 291 -16.23 -10.57 -14.29
C GLN A 291 -16.52 -9.35 -15.17
N GLU A 292 -16.75 -8.18 -14.58
CA GLU A 292 -16.93 -6.93 -15.32
C GLU A 292 -15.69 -6.57 -16.15
N ILE A 293 -14.50 -6.72 -15.57
CA ILE A 293 -13.22 -6.50 -16.28
C ILE A 293 -13.07 -7.49 -17.43
N ALA A 294 -13.26 -8.79 -17.17
CA ALA A 294 -13.17 -9.86 -18.16
C ALA A 294 -14.12 -9.64 -19.36
N SER A 295 -15.30 -9.04 -19.12
CA SER A 295 -16.28 -8.75 -20.18
C SER A 295 -15.87 -7.61 -21.12
N LYS A 296 -14.85 -6.81 -20.76
CA LYS A 296 -14.40 -5.62 -21.50
C LYS A 296 -13.07 -5.82 -22.21
N ILE A 297 -12.39 -6.95 -22.00
CA ILE A 297 -11.08 -7.27 -22.57
C ILE A 297 -11.17 -8.42 -23.58
#